data_AF-A0A7N2KWC4-F1
#
_entry.id   AF-A0A7N2KWC4-F1
#
_cell.length_a   1.000
_cell.length_b   1.000
_cell.length_c   1.000
_cell.angle_alpha   90.00
_cell.angle_beta   90.00
_cell.angle_gamma   90.00
#
_symmetry.space_group_name_H-M   'P 1'
#
loop_
_entity.id
_entity.type
_entity.pdbx_description
1 polymer ?
#
loop_
_entity_poly.entity_id
_entity_poly.type
_entity_poly.pdbx_seq_one_letter_code
_entity_poly.pdbx_strand_id
1 'polypeptide(L)'
;MFTEWMQMNSVNEEARSLTYAEFPTKFVWSKQQKQWRPRKSGKTIGRITYAPPTSGERYYLRMLLNTVRGPQNFEQIWTIDNVMHSTFKSACYALGLLDGDKEWNRTVGNSSST
;
A
#
# COMPACT_ATOMS: atom_id res chain seq x y z
N MET A 1 2.40 -14.60 -5.65
CA MET A 1 3.19 -13.84 -4.65
C MET A 1 2.43 -12.62 -4.16
N PHE A 2 2.09 -11.65 -5.02
CA PHE A 2 1.34 -10.45 -4.62
C PHE A 2 -0.16 -10.70 -4.38
N THR A 3 -0.83 -11.41 -5.28
CA THR A 3 -2.23 -11.87 -5.11
C THR A 3 -2.41 -12.74 -3.88
N GLU A 4 -1.50 -13.70 -3.69
CA GLU A 4 -1.50 -14.57 -2.51
C GLU A 4 -1.30 -13.80 -1.20
N TRP A 5 -0.58 -12.68 -1.20
CA TRP A 5 -0.48 -11.84 -0.01
C TRP A 5 -1.84 -11.24 0.36
N MET A 6 -2.59 -10.74 -0.64
CA MET A 6 -3.95 -10.24 -0.42
C MET A 6 -4.89 -11.34 0.11
N GLN A 7 -4.78 -12.54 -0.45
CA GLN A 7 -5.54 -13.69 0.04
C GLN A 7 -5.17 -14.03 1.49
N MET A 8 -3.89 -13.97 1.85
CA MET A 8 -3.44 -14.14 3.24
C MET A 8 -4.01 -13.08 4.18
N ASN A 9 -4.13 -11.82 3.74
CA ASN A 9 -4.73 -10.74 4.53
C ASN A 9 -6.22 -10.94 4.81
N SER A 10 -6.91 -11.72 3.97
CA SER A 10 -8.31 -12.11 4.20
C SER A 10 -8.46 -13.22 5.23
N VAL A 11 -7.51 -14.17 5.29
CA VAL A 11 -7.60 -15.35 6.18
C VAL A 11 -6.81 -15.22 7.48
N ASN A 12 -5.80 -14.35 7.55
CA ASN A 12 -4.87 -14.26 8.66
C ASN A 12 -4.81 -12.83 9.20
N GLU A 13 -5.17 -12.65 10.48
CA GLU A 13 -5.16 -11.34 11.13
C GLU A 13 -3.73 -10.79 11.32
N GLU A 14 -2.73 -11.64 11.54
CA GLU A 14 -1.34 -11.18 11.62
C GLU A 14 -0.90 -10.60 10.26
N ALA A 15 -1.28 -11.26 9.16
CA ALA A 15 -1.02 -10.74 7.81
C ALA A 15 -1.67 -9.37 7.59
N ARG A 16 -2.90 -9.17 8.11
CA ARG A 16 -3.63 -7.90 8.01
C ARG A 16 -2.94 -6.74 8.75
N SER A 17 -2.22 -7.05 9.83
CA SER A 17 -1.48 -6.06 10.61
C SER A 17 -0.17 -5.60 9.94
N LEU A 18 0.28 -6.29 8.89
CA LEU A 18 1.57 -6.06 8.24
C LEU A 18 1.42 -5.30 6.93
N THR A 19 2.40 -4.45 6.64
CA THR A 19 2.63 -3.88 5.32
C THR A 19 3.25 -4.92 4.38
N TYR A 20 3.25 -4.68 3.07
CA TYR A 20 3.94 -5.59 2.14
C TYR A 20 5.46 -5.63 2.40
N ALA A 21 6.02 -4.54 2.92
CA ALA A 21 7.43 -4.45 3.33
C ALA A 21 7.76 -5.37 4.50
N GLU A 22 6.85 -5.43 5.47
CA GLU A 22 6.99 -6.22 6.69
C GLU A 22 6.54 -7.67 6.51
N PHE A 23 5.64 -7.94 5.56
CA PHE A 23 5.11 -9.26 5.29
C PHE A 23 6.18 -10.35 5.09
N PRO A 24 7.21 -10.19 4.23
CA PRO A 24 8.25 -11.21 4.04
C PRO A 24 9.16 -11.42 5.26
N THR A 25 9.08 -10.54 6.27
CA THR A 25 9.79 -10.69 7.53
C THR A 25 9.13 -11.76 8.41
N LYS A 26 7.80 -11.88 8.32
CA LYS A 26 6.96 -12.81 9.09
C LYS A 26 6.52 -14.04 8.28
N PHE A 27 6.40 -13.89 6.97
CA PHE A 27 5.95 -14.94 6.07
C PHE A 27 7.03 -15.29 5.05
N VAL A 28 7.07 -16.55 4.65
CA VAL A 28 7.98 -17.05 3.61
C VAL A 28 7.18 -17.66 2.46
N TRP A 29 7.60 -17.35 1.23
CA TRP A 29 6.96 -17.89 0.03
C TRP A 29 7.38 -19.35 -0.17
N SER A 30 6.42 -20.28 -0.15
CA SER A 30 6.65 -21.68 -0.48
C SER A 30 6.47 -21.88 -1.98
N LYS A 31 7.57 -22.07 -2.72
CA LYS A 31 7.52 -22.33 -4.18
C LYS A 31 6.76 -23.62 -4.52
N GLN A 32 6.87 -24.65 -3.69
CA GLN A 32 6.20 -25.95 -3.91
C GLN A 32 4.68 -25.82 -3.83
N GLN A 33 4.19 -25.11 -2.81
CA GLN A 33 2.75 -24.97 -2.59
C GLN A 33 2.16 -23.67 -3.16
N LYS A 34 3.00 -22.84 -3.80
CA LYS A 34 2.65 -21.51 -4.33
C LYS A 34 1.84 -20.66 -3.34
N GLN A 35 2.18 -20.75 -2.06
CA GLN A 35 1.49 -20.04 -0.99
C GLN A 35 2.47 -19.45 0.02
N TRP A 36 2.01 -18.45 0.76
CA TRP A 36 2.75 -17.89 1.88
C TRP A 36 2.53 -18.71 3.14
N ARG A 37 3.60 -18.91 3.91
CA ARG A 37 3.53 -19.63 5.18
C ARG A 37 4.16 -18.79 6.29
N PRO A 38 3.64 -18.87 7.53
CA PRO A 38 4.29 -18.28 8.68
C PRO A 38 5.73 -18.79 8.78
N ARG A 39 6.67 -17.87 8.98
CA ARG A 39 8.07 -18.19 9.15
C ARG A 39 8.28 -18.76 10.55
N LYS A 40 9.00 -19.89 10.63
CA LYS A 40 9.27 -20.56 11.91
C LYS A 40 10.43 -19.95 12.71
N SER A 41 11.39 -19.25 12.07
CA SER A 41 12.48 -18.52 12.74
C SER A 41 13.23 -17.55 11.81
N GLY A 42 13.76 -16.45 12.36
CA GLY A 42 14.63 -15.46 11.70
C GLY A 42 13.95 -14.13 11.34
N LYS A 43 14.46 -13.01 11.88
CA LYS A 43 14.02 -11.64 11.54
C LYS A 43 14.87 -11.13 10.38
N THR A 44 14.37 -11.21 9.15
CA THR A 44 15.00 -10.56 8.00
C THR A 44 14.25 -9.27 7.72
N ILE A 45 14.90 -8.11 7.77
CA ILE A 45 14.29 -6.85 7.33
C ILE A 45 14.10 -6.95 5.82
N GLY A 46 12.84 -6.97 5.38
CA GLY A 46 12.48 -7.00 3.97
C GLY A 46 12.97 -5.71 3.31
N ARG A 47 14.13 -5.76 2.65
CA ARG A 47 14.62 -4.62 1.86
C ARG A 47 13.70 -4.46 0.66
N ILE A 48 12.73 -3.58 0.78
CA ILE A 48 12.12 -2.95 -0.38
C ILE A 48 13.25 -2.19 -1.07
N THR A 49 13.71 -2.73 -2.20
CA THR A 49 14.64 -2.09 -3.12
C THR A 49 14.22 -0.64 -3.34
N TYR A 50 15.13 0.29 -3.07
CA TYR A 50 14.92 1.69 -3.34
C TYR A 50 14.49 1.85 -4.80
N ALA A 51 13.30 2.44 -5.02
CA ALA A 51 12.86 2.83 -6.34
C ALA A 51 13.18 4.32 -6.50
N PRO A 52 13.95 4.72 -7.53
CA PRO A 52 14.14 6.14 -7.78
C PRO A 52 12.81 6.78 -8.22
N PRO A 53 12.58 8.07 -7.92
CA PRO A 53 11.36 8.80 -8.32
C PRO A 53 11.14 8.84 -9.84
N THR A 54 12.20 8.62 -10.64
CA THR A 54 12.13 8.43 -12.09
C THR A 54 11.33 7.19 -12.52
N SER A 55 11.02 6.28 -11.59
CA SER A 55 10.19 5.09 -11.85
C SER A 55 8.69 5.41 -11.98
N GLY A 56 8.28 6.67 -11.81
CA GLY A 56 6.91 7.12 -11.98
C GLY A 56 5.92 6.36 -11.08
N GLU A 57 4.94 5.69 -11.69
CA GLU A 57 3.89 4.93 -10.97
C GLU A 57 4.45 3.84 -10.03
N ARG A 58 5.56 3.19 -10.40
CA ARG A 58 6.18 2.16 -9.55
C ARG A 58 6.74 2.73 -8.25
N TYR A 59 7.21 3.98 -8.26
CA TYR A 59 7.68 4.65 -7.05
C TYR A 59 6.53 4.86 -6.07
N TYR A 60 5.41 5.42 -6.55
CA TYR A 60 4.22 5.65 -5.72
C TYR A 60 3.60 4.34 -5.22
N LEU A 61 3.45 3.32 -6.08
CA LEU A 61 2.99 2.00 -5.64
C LEU A 61 3.88 1.46 -4.51
N ARG A 62 5.20 1.61 -4.62
CA ARG A 62 6.12 1.12 -3.59
C ARG A 62 5.96 1.87 -2.26
N MET A 63 5.70 3.17 -2.30
CA MET A 63 5.38 3.94 -1.09
C MET A 63 4.06 3.48 -0.45
N LEU A 64 3.02 3.24 -1.25
CA LEU A 64 1.76 2.69 -0.76
C LEU A 64 1.95 1.32 -0.11
N LEU A 65 2.73 0.43 -0.73
CA LEU A 65 3.01 -0.89 -0.18
C LEU A 65 3.80 -0.88 1.13
N ASN A 66 4.51 0.20 1.45
CA ASN A 66 5.15 0.42 2.74
C ASN A 66 4.21 1.03 3.79
N THR A 67 3.03 1.53 3.40
CA THR A 67 2.13 2.29 4.28
C THR A 67 0.82 1.54 4.52
N VAL A 68 0.22 1.00 3.46
CA VAL A 68 -1.03 0.24 3.50
C VAL A 68 -0.80 -1.12 4.14
N ARG A 69 -1.61 -1.43 5.15
CA ARG A 69 -1.57 -2.68 5.90
C ARG A 69 -2.74 -3.56 5.50
N GLY A 70 -2.48 -4.83 5.27
CA GLY A 70 -3.52 -5.83 5.07
C GLY A 70 -4.51 -5.62 3.92
N PRO A 71 -4.15 -5.04 2.75
CA PRO A 71 -5.10 -4.91 1.65
C PRO A 71 -5.54 -6.30 1.16
N GLN A 72 -6.85 -6.50 1.03
CA GLN A 72 -7.48 -7.74 0.60
C GLN A 72 -7.68 -7.80 -0.92
N ASN A 73 -7.56 -6.65 -1.58
CA ASN A 73 -7.69 -6.51 -3.03
C ASN A 73 -6.85 -5.31 -3.50
N PHE A 74 -6.72 -5.18 -4.81
CA PHE A 74 -5.93 -4.11 -5.41
C PHE A 74 -6.54 -2.73 -5.15
N GLU A 75 -7.87 -2.65 -5.04
CA GLU A 75 -8.57 -1.38 -4.83
C GLU A 75 -8.27 -0.77 -3.46
N GLN A 76 -8.09 -1.61 -2.45
CA GLN A 76 -7.68 -1.17 -1.12
C GLN A 76 -6.27 -0.56 -1.07
N ILE A 77 -5.42 -0.78 -2.09
CA ILE A 77 -4.08 -0.17 -2.14
C ILE A 77 -4.17 1.32 -2.44
N TRP A 78 -5.10 1.72 -3.30
CA TRP A 78 -5.31 3.12 -3.67
C TRP A 78 -6.57 3.72 -3.03
N THR A 79 -7.19 3.03 -2.07
CA THR A 79 -8.29 3.56 -1.26
C THR A 79 -7.75 4.06 0.06
N ILE A 80 -7.77 5.38 0.24
CA ILE A 80 -7.25 6.05 1.44
C ILE A 80 -8.43 6.74 2.12
N ASP A 81 -8.63 6.49 3.42
CA ASP A 81 -9.74 7.08 4.18
C ASP A 81 -11.13 6.81 3.56
N ASN A 82 -11.34 5.60 3.02
CA ASN A 82 -12.54 5.20 2.25
C ASN A 82 -12.76 5.96 0.92
N VAL A 83 -11.78 6.73 0.45
CA VAL A 83 -11.81 7.40 -0.86
C VAL A 83 -10.94 6.63 -1.84
N MET A 84 -11.54 6.17 -2.95
CA MET A 84 -10.82 5.49 -4.02
C MET A 84 -10.13 6.51 -4.92
N HIS A 85 -8.83 6.36 -5.13
CA HIS A 85 -8.04 7.25 -5.98
C HIS A 85 -7.75 6.63 -7.35
N SER A 86 -7.74 7.48 -8.39
CA SER A 86 -7.51 7.04 -9.79
C SER A 86 -6.06 6.67 -10.09
N THR A 87 -5.11 7.13 -9.28
CA THR A 87 -3.67 6.88 -9.47
C THR A 87 -2.97 6.65 -8.15
N PHE A 88 -1.88 5.88 -8.16
CA PHE A 88 -1.04 5.69 -6.98
C PHE A 88 -0.46 7.00 -6.45
N LYS A 89 -0.18 7.98 -7.33
CA LYS A 89 0.27 9.32 -6.94
C LYS A 89 -0.79 10.02 -6.09
N SER A 90 -2.05 9.99 -6.51
CA SER A 90 -3.15 10.62 -5.75
C SER A 90 -3.38 9.94 -4.40
N ALA A 91 -3.28 8.61 -4.32
CA ALA A 91 -3.32 7.90 -3.04
C ALA A 91 -2.14 8.26 -2.12
N CYS A 92 -0.92 8.35 -2.64
CA CYS A 92 0.24 8.82 -1.88
C CYS A 92 0.05 10.26 -1.39
N TYR A 93 -0.58 11.11 -2.21
CA TYR A 93 -0.90 12.49 -1.84
C TYR A 93 -1.92 12.54 -0.70
N ALA A 94 -2.99 11.76 -0.76
CA ALA A 94 -3.99 11.67 0.29
C ALA A 94 -3.43 11.14 1.62
N LEU A 95 -2.45 10.24 1.57
CA LEU A 95 -1.70 9.78 2.76
C LEU A 95 -0.71 10.82 3.32
N GLY A 96 -0.51 11.95 2.64
CA GLY A 96 0.49 12.95 3.02
C GLY A 96 1.93 12.50 2.80
N LEU A 97 2.16 11.49 1.95
CA LEU A 97 3.51 11.03 1.58
C LEU A 97 4.18 11.94 0.55
N LEU A 98 3.42 12.84 -0.06
CA LEU A 98 3.89 13.84 -1.01
C LEU A 98 3.65 15.22 -0.44
N ASP A 99 4.70 16.03 -0.36
CA ASP A 99 4.66 17.40 0.16
C ASP A 99 4.07 18.42 -0.84
N GLY A 100 3.83 17.99 -2.08
CA GLY A 100 3.93 18.87 -3.24
C GLY A 100 2.73 19.71 -3.68
N ASP A 101 1.51 19.57 -3.17
CA ASP A 101 0.34 20.21 -3.81
C ASP A 101 -0.84 20.50 -2.87
N LYS A 102 -0.61 21.18 -1.74
CA LYS A 102 -1.69 21.77 -0.91
C LYS A 102 -2.45 22.91 -1.61
N GLU A 103 -2.74 22.78 -2.90
CA GLU A 103 -3.36 23.86 -3.67
C GLU A 103 -4.47 23.37 -4.64
N TRP A 104 -5.30 22.38 -4.27
CA TRP A 104 -6.37 21.97 -5.19
C TRP A 104 -7.76 21.62 -4.67
N ASN A 105 -8.20 21.99 -3.46
CA ASN A 105 -9.65 21.92 -3.16
C ASN A 105 -10.14 22.86 -2.05
N ARG A 106 -10.03 24.17 -2.27
CA ARG A 106 -10.87 25.13 -1.54
C ARG A 106 -11.31 26.32 -2.39
N THR A 107 -11.90 26.03 -3.55
CA THR A 107 -12.73 27.03 -4.26
C THR A 107 -14.02 26.37 -4.76
N VAL A 108 -14.87 25.94 -3.83
CA VAL A 108 -16.31 25.96 -4.08
C VAL A 108 -17.00 26.49 -2.83
N GLY A 109 -17.74 27.57 -3.01
CA GLY A 109 -18.50 28.20 -1.94
C GLY A 109 -18.05 29.62 -1.58
N ASN A 110 -17.78 30.48 -2.55
CA ASN A 110 -18.20 31.88 -2.34
C ASN A 110 -19.63 31.99 -2.87
N SER A 111 -20.55 31.78 -1.93
CA SER A 111 -21.67 32.68 -1.69
C SER A 111 -22.62 32.88 -2.86
N SER A 112 -23.72 32.14 -2.79
CA SER A 112 -25.09 32.61 -2.95
C SER A 112 -25.26 34.00 -3.55
N SER A 113 -25.92 34.01 -4.70
CA SER A 113 -26.63 35.12 -5.30
C SER A 113 -27.16 36.13 -4.26
N THR A 114 -26.92 37.42 -4.51
CA THR A 114 -27.81 38.51 -4.08
C THR A 114 -28.01 39.41 -5.28
#